data_AF-A0A0L6V0Q1-F1
#
_entry.id   AF-A0A0L6V0Q1-F1
#
_cell.length_a   1.000
_cell.length_b   1.000
_cell.length_c   1.000
_cell.angle_alpha   90.00
_cell.angle_beta   90.00
_cell.angle_gamma   90.00
#
_symmetry.space_group_name_H-M   'P 1'
#
loop_
_entity.id
_entity.type
_entity.pdbx_description
1 polymer ?
#
loop_
_entity_poly.entity_id
_entity_poly.type
_entity_poly.pdbx_seq_one_letter_code
_entity_poly.pdbx_strand_id
1 'polypeptide(L)'
;MGGDHGGFLSRMLHILLMSPCHQKNVWMRQKNVHIDRYAKMRDQVMTTFKFTPRTARNTFLILGLVPFGFLYIGVVDSNKWDLAGKRRNESLYKYPRPEEA
;
A
#
# COMPACT_ATOMS: atom_id res chain seq x y z
N MET A 1 -68.25 38.85 -16.00
CA MET A 1 -66.86 39.18 -16.38
C MET A 1 -66.15 39.67 -15.12
N GLY A 2 -65.13 38.96 -14.66
CA GLY A 2 -64.37 39.29 -13.44
C GLY A 2 -63.58 38.06 -13.00
N GLY A 3 -62.45 37.83 -13.66
CA GLY A 3 -61.64 36.63 -13.57
C GLY A 3 -60.67 36.60 -12.38
N ASP A 4 -60.43 35.37 -11.93
CA ASP A 4 -59.60 34.98 -10.80
C ASP A 4 -58.10 35.29 -11.01
N HIS A 5 -57.56 36.20 -10.21
CA HIS A 5 -56.13 36.48 -10.13
C HIS A 5 -55.53 35.99 -8.80
N GLY A 6 -55.60 34.69 -8.51
CA GLY A 6 -55.05 34.11 -7.28
C GLY A 6 -54.16 32.86 -7.43
N GLY A 7 -54.13 32.22 -8.60
CA GLY A 7 -53.58 30.86 -8.74
C GLY A 7 -52.12 30.74 -9.20
N PHE A 8 -51.50 31.82 -9.71
CA PHE A 8 -50.24 31.68 -10.46
C PHE A 8 -48.98 31.71 -9.59
N LEU A 9 -48.98 32.47 -8.49
CA LEU A 9 -47.80 32.61 -7.61
C LEU A 9 -47.62 31.45 -6.63
N SER A 10 -48.69 30.72 -6.28
CA SER A 10 -48.60 29.56 -5.38
C SER A 10 -48.07 28.29 -6.05
N ARG A 11 -48.15 28.18 -7.39
CA ARG A 11 -47.62 27.02 -8.13
C ARG A 11 -46.12 27.13 -8.41
N MET A 12 -45.56 28.32 -8.33
CA MET A 12 -44.13 28.56 -8.58
C MET A 12 -43.25 28.22 -7.37
N LEU A 13 -43.80 28.19 -6.16
CA LEU A 13 -43.08 27.79 -4.93
C LEU A 13 -43.02 26.27 -4.73
N HIS A 14 -43.85 25.49 -5.44
CA HIS A 14 -43.84 24.02 -5.36
C HIS A 14 -42.85 23.34 -6.31
N ILE A 15 -42.32 24.07 -7.30
CA ILE A 15 -41.42 23.51 -8.34
C ILE A 15 -39.93 23.65 -7.94
N LEU A 16 -39.60 24.51 -6.98
CA LEU A 16 -38.21 24.73 -6.51
C LEU A 16 -37.81 23.88 -5.29
N LEU A 17 -38.69 23.01 -4.78
CA LEU A 17 -38.38 22.00 -3.77
C LEU A 17 -38.31 20.57 -4.37
N MET A 18 -38.17 20.43 -5.69
CA MET A 18 -37.75 19.18 -6.30
C MET A 18 -36.22 19.02 -6.14
N SER A 19 -35.85 18.41 -5.02
CA SER A 19 -34.81 17.40 -4.89
C SER A 19 -33.77 17.32 -6.02
N PRO A 20 -32.49 17.61 -5.77
CA PRO A 20 -31.44 16.74 -6.26
C PRO A 20 -31.38 15.56 -5.29
N CYS A 21 -32.26 14.58 -5.47
CA CYS A 21 -31.97 13.22 -5.03
C CYS A 21 -30.74 12.84 -5.85
N HIS A 22 -29.56 13.11 -5.29
CA HIS A 22 -28.29 12.85 -5.94
C HIS A 22 -28.26 11.36 -6.22
N GLN A 23 -28.48 11.08 -7.50
CA GLN A 23 -28.50 9.80 -8.14
C GLN A 23 -27.15 9.14 -7.88
N LYS A 24 -27.07 8.41 -6.76
CA LYS A 24 -25.95 7.52 -6.50
C LYS A 24 -26.18 6.31 -7.39
N ASN A 25 -25.78 6.46 -8.65
CA ASN A 25 -25.55 5.40 -9.61
C ASN A 25 -24.37 4.55 -9.11
N VAL A 26 -24.50 3.98 -7.91
CA VAL A 26 -23.61 2.94 -7.43
C VAL A 26 -24.10 1.71 -8.17
N TRP A 27 -23.44 1.45 -9.30
CA TRP A 27 -23.38 0.15 -9.93
C TRP A 27 -23.63 -0.96 -8.92
N MET A 28 -24.60 -1.83 -9.21
CA MET A 28 -24.92 -3.03 -8.44
C MET A 28 -23.69 -3.95 -8.39
N ARG A 29 -22.67 -3.57 -7.62
CA ARG A 29 -21.58 -4.43 -7.22
C ARG A 29 -22.21 -5.37 -6.20
N GLN A 30 -22.40 -6.62 -6.58
CA GLN A 30 -22.89 -7.68 -5.71
C GLN A 30 -22.08 -7.65 -4.41
N LYS A 31 -22.71 -7.17 -3.32
CA LYS A 31 -22.06 -7.03 -2.02
C LYS A 31 -21.92 -8.42 -1.42
N ASN A 32 -20.78 -9.03 -1.68
CA ASN A 32 -20.43 -10.29 -1.05
C ASN A 32 -20.09 -10.01 0.42
N VAL A 33 -21.01 -10.36 1.32
CA VAL A 33 -20.86 -10.16 2.78
C VAL A 33 -19.54 -10.74 3.31
N HIS A 34 -19.08 -11.82 2.70
CA HIS A 34 -17.80 -12.46 3.06
C HIS A 34 -16.58 -11.60 2.72
N ILE A 35 -16.61 -10.92 1.57
CA ILE A 35 -15.49 -10.05 1.13
C ILE A 35 -15.44 -8.81 2.02
N ASP A 36 -16.59 -8.19 2.29
CA ASP A 36 -16.67 -7.00 3.14
C ASP A 36 -16.26 -7.31 4.58
N ARG A 37 -16.58 -8.51 5.09
CA ARG A 37 -16.14 -8.96 6.42
C ARG A 37 -14.63 -9.19 6.47
N TYR A 38 -14.04 -9.81 5.45
CA TYR A 38 -12.60 -9.99 5.37
C TYR A 38 -11.84 -8.67 5.26
N ALA A 39 -12.37 -7.72 4.47
CA ALA A 39 -11.82 -6.37 4.38
C ALA A 39 -11.79 -5.69 5.75
N LYS A 40 -12.93 -5.69 6.47
CA LYS A 40 -13.00 -5.13 7.83
C LYS A 40 -12.03 -5.80 8.81
N MET A 41 -11.89 -7.13 8.73
CA MET A 41 -10.93 -7.85 9.57
C MET A 41 -9.49 -7.41 9.31
N ARG A 42 -9.10 -7.25 8.03
CA ARG A 42 -7.75 -6.78 7.66
C ARG A 42 -7.46 -5.38 8.16
N ASP A 43 -8.42 -4.48 8.04
CA ASP A 43 -8.25 -3.09 8.48
C ASP A 43 -8.10 -2.99 10.01
N GLN A 44 -8.72 -3.92 10.75
CA GLN A 44 -8.69 -3.96 12.21
C GLN A 44 -7.54 -4.81 12.81
N VAL A 45 -6.63 -5.35 11.98
CA VAL A 45 -5.53 -6.23 12.45
C VAL A 45 -4.68 -5.56 13.55
N MET A 46 -4.41 -4.26 13.42
CA MET A 46 -3.56 -3.54 14.38
C MET A 46 -4.20 -3.40 15.76
N THR A 47 -5.54 -3.37 15.83
CA THR A 47 -6.27 -3.26 17.10
C THR A 47 -6.29 -4.56 17.89
N THR A 48 -6.14 -5.69 17.21
CA THR A 48 -6.25 -7.04 17.79
C THR A 48 -4.91 -7.78 17.85
N PHE A 49 -3.83 -7.13 17.40
CA PHE A 49 -2.51 -7.73 17.34
C PHE A 49 -1.97 -8.06 18.73
N LYS A 50 -1.37 -9.25 18.86
CA LYS A 50 -0.66 -9.69 20.06
C LYS A 50 0.70 -10.25 19.69
N PHE A 51 1.72 -9.90 20.46
CA PHE A 51 3.05 -10.50 20.32
C PHE A 51 3.05 -11.91 20.91
N THR A 52 2.70 -12.88 20.06
CA THR A 52 2.92 -14.30 20.37
C THR A 52 4.39 -14.65 20.11
N PRO A 53 4.95 -15.69 20.76
CA PRO A 53 6.33 -16.11 20.52
C PRO A 53 6.63 -16.42 19.05
N ARG A 54 5.65 -16.98 18.32
CA ARG A 54 5.76 -17.26 16.89
C ARG A 54 5.85 -15.96 16.07
N THR A 55 4.97 -15.00 16.35
CA THR A 55 4.97 -13.71 15.66
C THR A 55 6.25 -12.93 15.94
N ALA A 56 6.70 -12.91 17.21
CA ALA A 56 7.93 -12.23 17.62
C ALA A 56 9.17 -12.79 16.90
N ARG A 57 9.27 -14.12 16.75
CA ARG A 57 10.35 -14.75 15.98
C ARG A 57 10.28 -14.33 14.51
N ASN A 58 9.10 -14.34 13.91
CA ASN A 58 8.95 -13.94 12.50
C ASN A 58 9.30 -12.46 12.27
N THR A 59 8.86 -11.57 13.16
CA THR A 59 9.22 -10.14 13.06
C THR A 59 10.71 -9.92 13.22
N PHE A 60 11.36 -10.63 14.14
CA PHE A 60 12.81 -10.57 14.32
C PHE A 60 13.58 -11.07 13.09
N LEU A 61 13.17 -12.20 12.51
CA LEU A 61 13.82 -12.74 11.32
C LEU A 61 13.65 -11.83 10.11
N ILE A 62 12.43 -11.36 9.84
CA ILE A 62 12.11 -10.59 8.63
C ILE A 62 12.64 -9.15 8.73
N LEU A 63 12.45 -8.47 9.87
CA LEU A 63 12.86 -7.07 10.01
C LEU A 63 14.28 -6.90 10.55
N GLY A 64 14.83 -7.90 11.24
CA GLY A 64 16.19 -7.86 11.76
C GLY A 64 17.17 -8.58 10.84
N LEU A 65 17.00 -9.90 10.73
CA LEU A 65 18.02 -10.77 10.12
C LEU A 65 18.17 -10.54 8.61
N VAL A 66 17.06 -10.37 7.88
CA VAL A 66 17.09 -10.15 6.43
C VAL A 66 17.82 -8.85 6.04
N PRO A 67 17.43 -7.65 6.51
CA PRO A 67 18.13 -6.42 6.13
C PRO A 67 19.56 -6.38 6.64
N PHE A 68 19.83 -6.94 7.84
CA PHE A 68 21.20 -7.04 8.36
C PHE A 68 22.08 -7.93 7.48
N GLY A 69 21.57 -9.08 7.04
CA GLY A 69 22.28 -9.98 6.14
C GLY A 69 22.60 -9.32 4.80
N PHE A 70 21.62 -8.63 4.19
CA PHE A 70 21.85 -7.89 2.95
C PHE A 70 22.86 -6.76 3.11
N LEU A 71 22.78 -5.98 4.19
CA LEU A 71 23.72 -4.91 4.47
C LEU A 71 25.13 -5.45 4.68
N TYR A 72 25.27 -6.54 5.45
CA TYR A 72 26.56 -7.19 5.69
C TYR A 72 27.21 -7.64 4.38
N ILE A 73 26.46 -8.34 3.52
CA ILE A 73 26.95 -8.77 2.20
C ILE A 73 27.36 -7.56 1.37
N GLY A 74 26.53 -6.52 1.30
CA GLY A 74 26.84 -5.30 0.55
C GLY A 74 28.14 -4.62 1.00
N VAL A 75 28.33 -4.47 2.32
CA VAL A 75 29.54 -3.84 2.87
C VAL A 75 30.77 -4.70 2.62
N VAL A 76 30.70 -6.02 2.84
CA VAL A 76 31.83 -6.92 2.67
C VAL A 76 32.20 -7.06 1.19
N ASP A 77 31.23 -7.26 0.30
CA ASP A 77 31.52 -7.43 -1.12
C ASP A 77 31.93 -6.14 -1.81
N SER A 78 31.41 -4.98 -1.40
CA SER A 78 31.85 -3.68 -1.96
C SER A 78 33.34 -3.40 -1.76
N ASN A 79 33.94 -3.92 -0.68
CA ASN A 79 35.36 -3.74 -0.39
C ASN A 79 36.26 -4.83 -1.02
N LYS A 80 35.69 -5.95 -1.46
CA LYS A 80 36.47 -7.10 -1.96
C LYS A 80 36.75 -7.03 -3.46
N TRP A 81 35.81 -6.52 -4.24
CA TRP A 81 35.86 -6.60 -5.70
C TRP A 81 36.19 -5.25 -6.32
N ASP A 82 37.21 -5.21 -7.16
CA ASP A 82 37.54 -4.07 -8.02
C ASP A 82 37.40 -4.48 -9.49
N LEU A 83 36.34 -4.00 -10.11
CA LEU A 83 35.92 -4.36 -11.47
C LEU A 83 36.34 -3.30 -12.50
N ALA A 84 36.83 -2.14 -12.06
CA ALA A 84 37.08 -1.01 -12.95
C ALA A 84 38.34 -1.25 -13.79
N GLY A 85 38.17 -1.40 -15.11
CA GLY A 85 39.28 -1.44 -16.07
C GLY A 85 40.10 -2.73 -16.11
N LYS A 86 39.68 -3.79 -15.39
CA LYS A 86 40.37 -5.09 -15.38
C LYS A 86 40.24 -5.85 -16.72
N ARG A 87 41.33 -6.49 -17.15
CA ARG A 87 41.37 -7.32 -18.37
C ARG A 87 40.93 -8.78 -18.09
N ARG A 88 40.65 -9.55 -19.16
CA ARG A 88 40.06 -10.91 -19.10
C ARG A 88 40.82 -11.95 -18.27
N ASN A 89 42.07 -11.69 -17.87
CA ASN A 89 42.91 -12.61 -17.08
C ASN A 89 43.45 -11.99 -15.79
N GLU A 90 43.01 -10.78 -15.41
CA GLU A 90 43.48 -10.11 -14.21
C GLU A 90 42.56 -10.43 -13.03
N SER A 91 43.12 -10.53 -11.82
CA SER A 91 42.33 -10.76 -10.61
C SER A 91 41.40 -9.59 -10.32
N LEU A 92 40.12 -9.89 -10.05
CA LEU A 92 39.10 -8.92 -9.62
C LEU A 92 39.21 -8.59 -8.13
N TYR A 93 40.07 -9.30 -7.40
CA TYR A 93 40.22 -9.15 -5.97
C TYR A 93 41.13 -7.95 -5.66
N LYS A 94 40.69 -7.08 -4.76
CA LYS A 94 41.38 -5.83 -4.44
C LYS A 94 42.71 -6.04 -3.70
N TYR A 95 42.80 -7.07 -2.87
CA TYR A 95 43.99 -7.34 -2.06
C TYR A 95 44.93 -8.31 -2.78
N PRO A 96 46.26 -8.13 -2.70
CA PRO A 96 47.20 -9.07 -3.29
C PRO A 96 47.01 -10.46 -2.66
N ARG A 97 47.02 -11.51 -3.49
CA ARG A 97 46.99 -12.88 -2.98
C ARG A 97 48.35 -13.19 -2.37
N PRO A 98 48.41 -13.87 -1.22
CA PRO A 98 49.68 -14.17 -0.53
C PRO A 98 50.63 -15.07 -1.33
N GLU A 99 50.17 -15.71 -2.40
CA GLU A 99 50.99 -16.56 -3.28
C GLU A 99 51.75 -15.77 -4.36
N GLU A 100 51.47 -14.47 -4.51
CA GLU A 100 52.09 -13.58 -5.50
C GLU A 100 53.06 -12.57 -4.85
N ALA A 101 53.31 -12.68 -3.54
CA ALA A 101 54.15 -11.79 -2.74
C ALA A 101 55.55 -12.37 -2.44
#